data_AF-A0A812JKU3-F1
#
_entry.id   AF-A0A812JKU3-F1
#
_cell.length_a   1.000
_cell.length_b   1.000
_cell.length_c   1.000
_cell.angle_alpha   90.00
_cell.angle_beta   90.00
_cell.angle_gamma   90.00
#
_symmetry.space_group_name_H-M   'P 1'
#
loop_
_entity.id
_entity.type
_entity.pdbx_description
1 polymer ?
#
loop_
_entity_poly.entity_id
_entity_poly.type
_entity_poly.pdbx_seq_one_letter_code
_entity_poly.pdbx_strand_id
1 'polypeptide(L)'
;MALEVLLSGAACLPAALRARQLDTFDQFGSGDCLRSASWWLCLLGVSTNYFMHGFIWNYSKRFAALCEKPPLKLLGSHPVDVFASLEVVAKLVQACSVGTLLGQSGRSAALEAARTAPAWCWAVFAGLLAAGQALNAATYNAIGNAGVYYGFKLGRTVPWCSGFPFNTGLRHPQCLRRG
;
A
#
# COMPACT_ATOMS: atom_id res chain seq x y z
N MET A 1 -10.59 0.02 5.07
CA MET A 1 -10.15 0.85 6.22
C MET A 1 -9.60 0.07 7.41
N ALA A 2 -10.38 -0.61 8.27
CA ALA A 2 -9.81 -1.22 9.52
C ALA A 2 -8.69 -2.26 9.29
N LEU A 3 -8.81 -3.11 8.26
CA LEU A 3 -7.77 -4.07 7.88
C LEU A 3 -6.52 -3.38 7.28
N GLU A 4 -6.71 -2.27 6.58
CA GLU A 4 -5.63 -1.47 6.00
C GLU A 4 -4.88 -0.67 7.06
N VAL A 5 -5.57 -0.24 8.13
CA VAL A 5 -4.98 0.39 9.32
C VAL A 5 -4.03 -0.58 10.03
N LEU A 6 -4.45 -1.84 10.18
CA LEU A 6 -3.61 -2.90 10.77
C LEU A 6 -2.38 -3.22 9.91
N LEU A 7 -2.53 -3.24 8.58
CA LEU A 7 -1.43 -3.55 7.65
C LEU A 7 -0.45 -2.38 7.47
N SER A 8 -0.93 -1.13 7.48
CA SER A 8 -0.09 0.07 7.37
C SER A 8 0.68 0.37 8.66
N GLY A 9 0.10 0.07 9.84
CA GLY A 9 0.80 0.21 11.12
C GLY A 9 1.99 -0.74 11.26
N ALA A 10 1.92 -1.94 10.68
CA ALA A 10 3.03 -2.91 10.65
C ALA A 10 4.16 -2.53 9.68
N ALA A 11 3.85 -1.73 8.65
CA ALA A 11 4.80 -1.34 7.60
C ALA A 11 5.73 -0.18 8.00
N CYS A 12 5.45 0.52 9.10
CA CYS A 12 6.26 1.62 9.59
C CYS A 12 6.80 1.30 10.98
N LEU A 13 7.78 0.41 11.00
CA LEU A 13 8.64 0.19 12.17
C LEU A 13 10.06 0.77 11.93
N PRO A 14 10.26 2.07 11.59
CA PRO A 14 11.59 2.58 11.28
C PRO A 14 12.38 2.96 12.55
N ALA A 15 11.90 2.61 13.73
CA ALA A 15 12.67 2.76 14.98
C ALA A 15 13.50 1.51 15.33
N ALA A 16 13.25 0.36 14.69
CA ALA A 16 13.86 -0.92 15.04
C ALA A 16 15.14 -1.27 14.25
N LEU A 17 15.48 -0.48 13.25
CA LEU A 17 16.51 -0.78 12.27
C LEU A 17 17.79 0.00 12.57
N ARG A 18 18.42 -0.17 13.74
CA ARG A 18 19.77 0.40 13.95
C ARG A 18 20.89 -0.63 13.84
N ALA A 19 20.68 -1.84 14.36
CA ALA A 19 21.70 -2.89 14.32
C ALA A 19 21.69 -3.70 13.01
N ARG A 20 20.52 -4.22 12.60
CA ARG A 20 20.37 -5.03 11.36
C ARG A 20 20.33 -4.22 10.08
N GLN A 21 20.05 -2.91 10.13
CA GLN A 21 20.09 -2.06 8.94
C GLN A 21 21.53 -1.89 8.45
N LEU A 22 22.49 -1.75 9.38
CA LEU A 22 23.92 -1.72 9.06
C LEU A 22 24.37 -3.05 8.44
N ASP A 23 24.00 -4.20 9.01
CA ASP A 23 24.31 -5.51 8.41
C ASP A 23 23.67 -5.69 7.03
N THR A 24 22.45 -5.18 6.85
CA THR A 24 21.76 -5.25 5.55
C THR A 24 22.42 -4.32 4.54
N PHE A 25 22.84 -3.11 4.95
CA PHE A 25 23.60 -2.17 4.12
C PHE A 25 24.99 -2.72 3.75
N ASP A 26 25.66 -3.41 4.67
CA ASP A 26 26.90 -4.13 4.38
C ASP A 26 26.65 -5.29 3.40
N GLN A 27 25.55 -6.04 3.54
CA GLN A 27 25.14 -7.07 2.57
C GLN A 27 24.74 -6.51 1.19
N PHE A 28 24.20 -5.29 1.15
CA PHE A 28 23.99 -4.55 -0.10
C PHE A 28 25.31 -4.15 -0.75
N GLY A 29 26.29 -3.74 0.06
CA GLY A 29 27.64 -3.41 -0.40
C GLY A 29 28.42 -4.65 -0.88
N SER A 30 28.18 -5.82 -0.29
CA SER A 30 28.87 -7.08 -0.64
C SER A 30 28.21 -7.87 -1.79
N GLY A 31 26.98 -7.53 -2.17
CA GLY A 31 26.23 -8.22 -3.24
C GLY A 31 25.62 -9.57 -2.81
N ASP A 32 25.80 -9.99 -1.57
CA ASP A 32 25.23 -11.24 -1.05
C ASP A 32 23.70 -11.20 -0.94
N CYS A 33 23.12 -10.00 -0.87
CA CYS A 33 21.67 -9.80 -0.90
C CYS A 33 21.02 -10.35 -2.18
N LEU A 34 21.72 -10.29 -3.33
CA LEU A 34 21.23 -10.81 -4.61
C LEU A 34 21.16 -12.34 -4.65
N ARG A 35 21.85 -13.04 -3.74
CA ARG A 35 21.80 -14.50 -3.63
C ARG A 35 20.68 -14.99 -2.71
N SER A 36 20.07 -14.10 -1.93
CA SER A 36 19.01 -14.47 -0.99
C SER A 36 17.65 -14.59 -1.67
N ALA A 37 16.99 -15.73 -1.53
CA ALA A 37 15.63 -15.92 -2.04
C ALA A 37 14.60 -15.01 -1.35
N SER A 38 14.78 -14.71 -0.06
CA SER A 38 13.87 -13.83 0.69
C SER A 38 13.93 -12.38 0.20
N TRP A 39 15.10 -11.94 -0.27
CA TRP A 39 15.29 -10.63 -0.90
C TRP A 39 14.43 -10.49 -2.17
N TRP A 40 14.52 -11.46 -3.07
CA TRP A 40 13.72 -11.45 -4.30
C TRP A 40 12.22 -11.59 -4.05
N LEU A 41 11.80 -12.42 -3.09
CA LEU A 41 10.40 -12.53 -2.70
C LEU A 41 9.86 -11.23 -2.10
N CYS A 42 10.70 -10.50 -1.35
CA CYS A 42 10.33 -9.19 -0.84
C CYS A 42 10.20 -8.16 -1.96
N LEU A 43 11.19 -8.10 -2.85
CA LEU A 43 11.20 -7.19 -3.99
C LEU A 43 10.00 -7.43 -4.90
N LEU A 44 9.71 -8.68 -5.25
CA LEU A 44 8.57 -9.05 -6.07
C LEU A 44 7.24 -8.72 -5.36
N GLY A 45 7.11 -9.04 -4.07
CA GLY A 45 5.91 -8.74 -3.30
C GLY A 45 5.60 -7.24 -3.23
N VAL A 46 6.61 -6.41 -2.99
CA VAL A 46 6.46 -4.94 -2.96
C VAL A 46 6.22 -4.37 -4.36
N SER A 47 6.91 -4.88 -5.37
CA SER A 47 6.78 -4.43 -6.76
C SER A 47 5.42 -4.78 -7.39
N THR A 48 4.76 -5.84 -6.90
CA THR A 48 3.47 -6.32 -7.42
C THR A 48 2.42 -5.21 -7.44
N ASN A 49 2.40 -4.34 -6.42
CA ASN A 49 1.43 -3.26 -6.36
C ASN A 49 1.62 -2.25 -7.49
N TYR A 50 2.85 -1.77 -7.70
CA TYR A 50 3.17 -0.83 -8.77
C TYR A 50 2.87 -1.43 -10.15
N PHE A 51 3.20 -2.70 -10.35
CA PHE A 51 2.87 -3.40 -11.59
C PHE A 51 1.35 -3.47 -11.81
N MET A 52 0.59 -3.82 -10.78
CA MET A 52 -0.88 -3.88 -10.84
C MET A 52 -1.48 -2.52 -11.19
N HIS A 53 -1.10 -1.44 -10.48
CA HIS A 53 -1.57 -0.08 -10.78
C HIS A 53 -1.20 0.33 -12.21
N GLY A 54 0.03 0.05 -12.65
CA GLY A 54 0.48 0.33 -14.01
C GLY A 54 -0.31 -0.43 -15.07
N PHE A 55 -0.61 -1.71 -14.83
CA PHE A 55 -1.42 -2.53 -15.71
C PHE A 55 -2.85 -2.01 -15.82
N ILE A 56 -3.51 -1.74 -14.70
CA ILE A 56 -4.89 -1.22 -14.68
C ILE A 56 -4.95 0.17 -15.34
N TRP A 57 -3.94 1.01 -15.11
CA TRP A 57 -3.86 2.33 -15.71
C TRP A 57 -3.78 2.28 -17.23
N ASN A 58 -2.90 1.44 -17.78
CA ASN A 58 -2.65 1.35 -19.23
C ASN A 58 -3.66 0.46 -19.97
N TYR A 59 -4.19 -0.58 -19.31
CA TYR A 59 -5.04 -1.62 -19.93
C TYR A 59 -6.38 -1.81 -19.22
N SER A 60 -6.99 -0.72 -18.75
CA SER A 60 -8.30 -0.71 -18.04
C SER A 60 -9.40 -1.57 -18.69
N LYS A 61 -9.58 -1.51 -20.02
CA LYS A 61 -10.57 -2.33 -20.74
C LYS A 61 -10.29 -3.83 -20.64
N ARG A 62 -9.02 -4.23 -20.74
CA ARG A 62 -8.62 -5.65 -20.60
C ARG A 62 -8.80 -6.11 -19.16
N PHE A 63 -8.46 -5.26 -18.20
CA PHE A 63 -8.70 -5.55 -16.79
C PHE A 63 -10.20 -5.73 -16.49
N ALA A 64 -11.06 -4.85 -17.00
CA ALA A 64 -12.51 -4.99 -16.87
C ALA A 64 -13.02 -6.33 -17.45
N ALA A 65 -12.56 -6.71 -18.65
CA ALA A 65 -12.90 -8.00 -19.25
C ALA A 65 -12.35 -9.22 -18.48
N LEU A 66 -11.21 -9.07 -17.78
CA LEU A 66 -10.67 -10.10 -16.91
C LEU A 66 -11.48 -10.24 -15.61
N CYS A 67 -12.04 -9.14 -15.09
CA CYS A 67 -12.88 -9.16 -13.89
C CYS A 67 -14.18 -9.94 -14.09
N GLU A 68 -14.66 -10.07 -15.34
CA GLU A 68 -15.84 -10.88 -15.67
C GLU A 68 -15.57 -12.39 -15.64
N LYS A 69 -14.30 -12.80 -15.57
CA LYS A 69 -13.87 -14.21 -15.59
C LYS A 69 -13.47 -14.69 -14.19
N PRO A 70 -13.75 -15.96 -13.83
CA PRO A 70 -13.17 -16.54 -12.62
C PRO A 70 -11.65 -16.67 -12.77
N PRO A 71 -10.86 -16.51 -11.69
CA PRO A 71 -11.26 -16.35 -10.28
C PRO A 71 -11.55 -14.89 -9.88
N LEU A 72 -11.23 -13.89 -10.71
CA LEU A 72 -11.33 -12.47 -10.36
C LEU A 72 -12.77 -12.02 -10.06
N LYS A 73 -13.75 -12.62 -10.73
CA LYS A 73 -15.18 -12.38 -10.46
C LYS A 73 -15.60 -12.69 -9.02
N LEU A 74 -14.88 -13.57 -8.31
CA LEU A 74 -15.16 -13.89 -6.91
C LEU A 74 -14.75 -12.75 -5.96
N LEU A 75 -13.86 -11.85 -6.40
CA LEU A 75 -13.35 -10.75 -5.59
C LEU A 75 -14.27 -9.51 -5.59
N GLY A 76 -15.28 -9.47 -6.46
CA GLY A 76 -16.21 -8.35 -6.53
C GLY A 76 -17.14 -8.40 -7.74
N SER A 77 -18.28 -7.70 -7.64
CA SER A 77 -19.27 -7.59 -8.71
C SER A 77 -18.88 -6.61 -9.81
N HIS A 78 -18.09 -5.59 -9.50
CA HIS A 78 -17.63 -4.57 -10.44
C HIS A 78 -16.09 -4.54 -10.47
N PRO A 79 -15.44 -4.20 -11.61
CA PRO A 79 -13.98 -4.10 -11.68
C PRO A 79 -13.34 -3.18 -10.63
N VAL A 80 -14.08 -2.18 -10.15
CA VAL A 80 -13.67 -1.27 -9.06
C VAL A 80 -13.57 -2.02 -7.73
N ASP A 81 -14.55 -2.87 -7.43
CA ASP A 81 -14.57 -3.68 -6.20
C ASP A 81 -13.49 -4.77 -6.26
N VAL A 82 -13.31 -5.39 -7.43
CA VAL A 82 -12.21 -6.34 -7.67
C VAL A 82 -10.87 -5.69 -7.44
N PHE A 83 -10.67 -4.46 -7.91
CA PHE A 83 -9.44 -3.71 -7.68
C PHE A 83 -9.23 -3.40 -6.18
N ALA A 84 -10.26 -2.97 -5.47
CA ALA A 84 -10.19 -2.77 -4.02
C ALA A 84 -9.80 -4.05 -3.27
N SER A 85 -10.40 -5.18 -3.61
CA SER A 85 -10.06 -6.49 -3.04
C SER A 85 -8.62 -6.90 -3.39
N LEU A 86 -8.18 -6.67 -4.63
CA LEU A 86 -6.81 -6.95 -5.05
C LEU A 86 -5.77 -6.10 -4.31
N GLU A 87 -6.08 -4.84 -3.98
CA GLU A 87 -5.19 -4.03 -3.14
C GLU A 87 -5.04 -4.60 -1.73
N VAL A 88 -6.13 -5.10 -1.12
CA VAL A 88 -6.05 -5.78 0.17
C VAL A 88 -5.17 -7.03 0.08
N VAL A 89 -5.37 -7.85 -0.96
CA VAL A 89 -4.54 -9.03 -1.21
C VAL A 89 -3.08 -8.62 -1.43
N ALA A 90 -2.81 -7.58 -2.20
CA ALA A 90 -1.46 -7.08 -2.44
C ALA A 90 -0.80 -6.59 -1.15
N LYS A 91 -1.53 -5.90 -0.26
CA LYS A 91 -1.03 -5.49 1.06
C LYS A 91 -0.72 -6.68 1.97
N LEU A 92 -1.53 -7.75 1.91
CA LEU A 92 -1.23 -8.99 2.63
C LEU A 92 0.02 -9.67 2.09
N VAL A 93 0.16 -9.76 0.77
CA VAL A 93 1.38 -10.29 0.12
C VAL A 93 2.60 -9.47 0.53
N GLN A 94 2.52 -8.15 0.51
CA GLN A 94 3.59 -7.26 0.97
C GLN A 94 3.97 -7.49 2.43
N ALA A 95 2.99 -7.59 3.33
CA ALA A 95 3.23 -7.84 4.74
C ALA A 95 3.92 -9.21 4.95
N CYS A 96 3.47 -10.25 4.24
CA CYS A 96 4.11 -11.57 4.26
C CYS A 96 5.53 -11.52 3.71
N SER A 97 5.75 -10.85 2.59
CA SER A 97 7.05 -10.67 1.92
C SER A 97 8.08 -9.94 2.79
N VAL A 98 7.66 -8.88 3.48
CA VAL A 98 8.52 -8.20 4.47
C VAL A 98 8.76 -9.11 5.67
N GLY A 99 7.73 -9.82 6.13
CA GLY A 99 7.85 -10.79 7.21
C GLY A 99 8.86 -11.90 6.91
N THR A 100 8.92 -12.42 5.68
CA THR A 100 9.89 -13.45 5.27
C THR A 100 11.29 -12.88 5.14
N LEU A 101 11.44 -11.65 4.64
CA LEU A 101 12.72 -10.94 4.59
C LEU A 101 13.32 -10.73 5.99
N LEU A 102 12.51 -10.31 6.95
CA LEU A 102 12.95 -10.09 8.33
C LEU A 102 13.34 -11.39 9.04
N GLY A 103 12.74 -12.52 8.65
CA GLY A 103 12.95 -13.80 9.33
C GLY A 103 12.54 -13.78 10.81
N GLN A 104 12.89 -14.83 11.56
CA GLN A 104 12.53 -14.92 12.98
C GLN A 104 13.33 -13.95 13.86
N SER A 105 14.62 -13.77 13.57
CA SER A 105 15.52 -12.89 14.32
C SER A 105 15.25 -11.40 14.07
N GLY A 106 14.87 -11.01 12.85
CA GLY A 106 14.47 -9.62 12.58
C GLY A 106 13.14 -9.27 13.21
N ARG A 107 12.19 -10.22 13.27
CA ARG A 107 10.89 -10.02 13.93
C ARG A 107 11.01 -9.85 15.45
N SER A 108 11.87 -10.64 16.11
CA SER A 108 12.10 -10.49 17.54
C SER A 108 12.79 -9.16 17.87
N ALA A 109 13.79 -8.76 17.06
CA ALA A 109 14.44 -7.46 17.20
C ALA A 109 13.46 -6.28 16.98
N ALA A 110 12.57 -6.41 16.00
CA ALA A 110 11.49 -5.46 15.75
C ALA A 110 10.56 -5.31 16.96
N LEU A 111 10.11 -6.43 17.53
CA LEU A 111 9.24 -6.43 18.71
C LEU A 111 9.94 -5.79 19.93
N GLU A 112 11.22 -6.09 20.11
CA GLU A 112 11.99 -5.56 21.24
C GLU A 112 12.25 -4.05 21.09
N ALA A 113 12.56 -3.58 19.88
CA ALA A 113 12.68 -2.17 19.60
C ALA A 113 11.35 -1.41 19.81
N ALA A 114 10.22 -2.04 19.46
CA ALA A 114 8.91 -1.47 19.72
C ALA A 114 8.65 -1.33 21.24
N ARG A 115 9.02 -2.34 22.03
CA ARG A 115 8.87 -2.29 23.50
C ARG A 115 9.78 -1.29 24.18
N THR A 116 11.02 -1.16 23.70
CA THR A 116 12.04 -0.27 24.27
C THR A 116 11.96 1.16 23.73
N ALA A 117 11.12 1.41 22.71
CA ALA A 117 10.94 2.73 22.14
C ALA A 117 10.39 3.72 23.18
N PRO A 118 10.97 4.93 23.29
CA PRO A 118 10.45 5.99 24.14
C PRO A 118 8.99 6.36 23.82
N ALA A 119 8.23 6.78 24.83
CA ALA A 119 6.81 7.13 24.67
C ALA A 119 6.55 8.22 23.61
N TRP A 120 7.49 9.17 23.43
CA TRP A 120 7.35 10.22 22.41
C TRP A 120 7.42 9.64 20.99
N CYS A 121 8.18 8.56 20.74
CA CYS A 121 8.21 7.89 19.44
C CYS A 121 6.82 7.33 19.09
N TRP A 122 6.16 6.72 20.08
CA TRP A 122 4.80 6.22 19.94
C TRP A 122 3.78 7.34 19.74
N ALA A 123 3.96 8.47 20.43
CA ALA A 123 3.11 9.65 20.25
C ALA A 123 3.23 10.23 18.84
N VAL A 124 4.46 10.36 18.31
CA VAL A 124 4.69 10.80 16.92
C VAL A 124 4.12 9.82 15.92
N PHE A 125 4.35 8.51 16.13
CA PHE A 125 3.77 7.46 15.28
C PHE A 125 2.24 7.53 15.26
N ALA A 126 1.61 7.61 16.43
CA ALA A 126 0.16 7.70 16.55
C ALA A 126 -0.37 8.98 15.88
N GLY A 127 0.30 10.11 16.05
CA GLY A 127 -0.06 11.39 15.42
C GLY A 127 0.01 11.32 13.89
N LEU A 128 1.09 10.78 13.33
CA LEU A 128 1.25 10.60 11.88
C LEU A 128 0.24 9.59 11.33
N LEU A 129 0.01 8.49 12.05
CA LEU A 129 -0.99 7.50 11.67
C LEU A 129 -2.39 8.11 11.65
N ALA A 130 -2.77 8.86 12.69
CA ALA A 130 -4.05 9.54 12.78
C ALA A 130 -4.23 10.56 11.65
N ALA A 131 -3.21 11.39 11.38
CA ALA A 131 -3.23 12.35 10.29
C ALA A 131 -3.39 11.66 8.91
N GLY A 132 -2.64 10.59 8.66
CA GLY A 132 -2.74 9.82 7.42
C GLY A 132 -4.11 9.15 7.26
N GLN A 133 -4.68 8.60 8.33
CA GLN A 133 -6.02 8.00 8.29
C GLN A 133 -7.11 9.05 8.11
N ALA A 134 -7.00 10.22 8.75
CA ALA A 134 -7.91 11.32 8.53
C ALA A 134 -7.88 11.79 7.06
N LEU A 135 -6.70 11.84 6.45
CA LEU A 135 -6.53 12.17 5.04
C LEU A 135 -7.15 11.11 4.11
N ASN A 136 -6.93 9.83 4.40
CA ASN A 136 -7.57 8.73 3.67
C ASN A 136 -9.10 8.82 3.79
N ALA A 137 -9.63 8.97 5.01
CA ALA A 137 -11.07 9.08 5.24
C ALA A 137 -11.68 10.28 4.50
N ALA A 138 -11.01 11.44 4.53
CA ALA A 138 -11.43 12.61 3.77
C ALA A 138 -11.44 12.34 2.25
N THR A 139 -10.46 11.61 1.74
CA THR A 139 -10.40 11.22 0.32
C THR A 139 -11.57 10.33 -0.05
N TYR A 140 -11.85 9.29 0.73
CA TYR A 140 -13.01 8.41 0.50
C TYR A 140 -14.34 9.16 0.63
N ASN A 141 -14.46 10.12 1.56
CA ASN A 141 -15.66 10.95 1.69
C ASN A 141 -15.85 11.90 0.51
N ALA A 142 -14.76 12.42 -0.07
CA ALA A 142 -14.83 13.36 -1.19
C ALA A 142 -15.14 12.65 -2.53
N ILE A 143 -14.35 11.64 -2.90
CA ILE A 143 -14.42 11.04 -4.25
C ILE A 143 -15.01 9.61 -4.26
N GLY A 144 -15.28 9.05 -3.09
CA GLY A 144 -15.84 7.71 -2.95
C GLY A 144 -14.88 6.58 -3.37
N ASN A 145 -15.33 5.35 -3.19
CA ASN A 145 -14.60 4.15 -3.59
C ASN A 145 -14.27 4.16 -5.09
N ALA A 146 -15.23 4.57 -5.92
CA ALA A 146 -15.03 4.70 -7.36
C ALA A 146 -13.93 5.74 -7.72
N GLY A 147 -13.80 6.83 -6.96
CA GLY A 147 -12.74 7.81 -7.21
C GLY A 147 -11.35 7.25 -6.92
N VAL A 148 -11.19 6.55 -5.79
CA VAL A 148 -9.91 5.99 -5.36
C VAL A 148 -9.40 4.93 -6.34
N TYR A 149 -10.27 4.01 -6.76
CA TYR A 149 -9.88 2.84 -7.57
C TYR A 149 -10.08 3.03 -9.08
N TYR A 150 -9.72 4.20 -9.61
CA TYR A 150 -9.79 4.50 -11.05
C TYR A 150 -11.15 4.24 -11.71
N GLY A 151 -12.25 4.45 -10.98
CA GLY A 151 -13.61 4.21 -11.45
C GLY A 151 -13.91 4.90 -12.77
N PHE A 152 -13.37 6.10 -13.01
CA PHE A 152 -13.51 6.81 -14.28
C PHE A 152 -13.00 6.04 -15.50
N LYS A 153 -11.98 5.17 -15.34
CA LYS A 153 -11.50 4.27 -16.41
C LYS A 153 -12.26 2.95 -16.46
N LEU A 154 -12.86 2.55 -15.35
CA LEU A 154 -13.54 1.27 -15.18
C LEU A 154 -15.06 1.38 -15.32
N GLY A 155 -15.57 2.47 -15.91
CA GLY A 155 -16.99 2.64 -16.23
C GLY A 155 -17.87 3.20 -15.11
N ARG A 156 -17.29 3.71 -14.02
CA ARG A 156 -18.01 4.46 -12.98
C ARG A 156 -17.85 5.97 -13.19
N THR A 157 -18.94 6.70 -12.99
CA THR A 157 -18.92 8.15 -12.87
C THR A 157 -18.30 8.53 -11.53
N VAL A 158 -17.28 9.39 -11.55
CA VAL A 158 -16.60 9.88 -10.35
C VAL A 158 -16.95 11.37 -10.19
N PRO A 159 -17.48 11.80 -9.03
CA PRO A 159 -17.84 13.19 -8.81
C PRO A 159 -16.59 14.08 -8.78
N TRP A 160 -16.70 15.26 -9.36
CA TRP A 160 -15.67 16.28 -9.25
C TRP A 160 -15.70 16.88 -7.84
N CYS A 161 -14.55 16.91 -7.16
CA CYS A 161 -14.44 17.51 -5.84
C CYS A 161 -13.39 18.61 -5.82
N SER A 162 -13.79 19.77 -5.28
CA SER A 162 -12.93 20.92 -4.99
C SER A 162 -12.72 21.12 -3.48
N GLY A 163 -13.28 20.25 -2.64
CA GLY A 163 -13.12 20.29 -1.18
C GLY A 163 -11.84 19.63 -0.69
N PHE A 164 -11.63 19.66 0.62
CA PHE A 164 -10.52 18.95 1.28
C PHE A 164 -10.57 17.44 0.97
N PRO A 165 -9.43 16.79 0.65
CA PRO A 165 -8.05 17.30 0.69
C PRO A 165 -7.53 17.96 -0.61
N PHE A 166 -8.36 18.02 -1.66
CA PHE A 166 -7.96 18.48 -3.00
C PHE A 166 -7.86 20.02 -3.13
N ASN A 167 -8.28 20.76 -2.11
CA ASN A 167 -8.13 22.22 -2.02
C ASN A 167 -6.78 22.69 -1.44
N THR A 168 -5.90 21.77 -1.05
CA THR A 168 -4.60 22.07 -0.39
C THR A 168 -3.48 22.47 -1.38
N GLY A 169 -3.79 22.64 -2.66
CA GLY A 169 -2.83 23.02 -3.71
C GLY A 169 -2.09 21.84 -4.36
N LEU A 170 -2.26 20.61 -3.84
CA LEU A 170 -1.74 19.40 -4.45
C LEU A 170 -2.60 19.00 -5.66
N ARG A 171 -2.13 19.32 -6.87
CA ARG A 171 -2.79 18.94 -8.13
C ARG A 171 -2.76 17.42 -8.33
N HIS A 172 -3.92 16.77 -8.25
CA HIS A 172 -4.05 15.36 -8.60
C HIS A 172 -4.40 15.20 -10.10
N PRO A 173 -3.83 14.22 -10.82
CA PRO A 173 -4.14 13.99 -12.25
C PRO A 173 -5.61 13.61 -12.52
N GLN A 174 -6.38 13.18 -11.51
CA GLN A 174 -7.84 13.02 -11.64
C GLN A 174 -8.60 14.36 -11.68
N CYS A 175 -7.98 15.46 -11.26
CA CYS A 175 -8.52 16.82 -11.31
C CYS A 175 -8.26 17.54 -12.64
N LEU A 176 -7.91 16.83 -13.73
CA LEU A 176 -7.42 17.49 -14.97
C LEU A 176 -8.20 17.18 -16.24
N ARG A 177 -9.27 16.38 -16.19
CA ARG A 177 -10.11 16.13 -17.37
C ARG A 177 -11.47 16.83 -17.25
N ARG A 178 -11.48 18.14 -17.51
CA ARG A 178 -12.67 18.77 -18.10
C ARG A 178 -12.87 18.16 -19.50
N GLY A 179 -14.13 17.97 -19.88
CA GLY A 179 -14.50 17.71 -21.27
C GLY A 179 -13.96 18.80 -22.20
#